data_AF-A0A1L7TJC0-F1
#
_entry.id   AF-A0A1L7TJC0-F1
#
_cell.length_a   1.000
_cell.length_b   1.000
_cell.length_c   1.000
_cell.angle_alpha   90.00
_cell.angle_beta   90.00
_cell.angle_gamma   90.00
#
_symmetry.space_group_name_H-M   'P 1'
#
loop_
_entity.id
_entity.type
_entity.pdbx_description
1 polymer ?
#
loop_
_entity_poly.entity_id
_entity_poly.type
_entity_poly.pdbx_seq_one_letter_code
_entity_poly.pdbx_strand_id
1 'polypeptide(L)'
;MDPPRIPPVNVEIDELNWFDIQRKIYILNAQVNFLRGMLRDKEEILQRNSPRKTERAMQAFALTRRPEDDILQAKSRVRFLMMALVGPGDFDRPRMQELLAIAERHLDLLHEEGHAYNEMMNRYLIQMEMDQMLHDEIRHQANVLRGYITQLVGEVQRLQRTRLAIAA
;
A
#
# COMPACT_ATOMS: atom_id res chain seq x y z
N MET A 1 -0.58 11.89 -6.27
CA MET A 1 -0.99 11.51 -7.65
C MET A 1 -2.50 11.39 -7.63
N ASP A 2 -3.21 12.06 -8.53
CA ASP A 2 -4.65 11.86 -8.64
C ASP A 2 -4.92 10.44 -9.15
N PRO A 3 -5.86 9.70 -8.53
CA PRO A 3 -6.25 8.39 -9.04
C PRO A 3 -6.77 8.57 -10.49
N PRO A 4 -6.53 7.59 -11.38
CA PRO A 4 -7.03 7.66 -12.74
C PRO A 4 -8.54 7.88 -12.72
N ARG A 5 -8.97 9.05 -13.21
CA ARG A 5 -10.39 9.41 -13.26
C ARG A 5 -11.08 8.48 -14.24
N ILE A 6 -11.99 7.67 -13.72
CA ILE A 6 -12.89 6.86 -14.54
C ILE A 6 -13.76 7.85 -15.31
N PRO A 7 -13.79 7.76 -16.65
CA PRO A 7 -14.58 8.68 -17.44
C PRO A 7 -16.06 8.61 -17.02
N PRO A 8 -16.71 9.75 -16.72
CA PRO A 8 -18.10 9.77 -16.31
C PRO A 8 -18.98 9.21 -17.44
N VAL A 9 -19.93 8.35 -17.08
CA VAL A 9 -20.81 7.68 -18.04
C VAL A 9 -22.18 8.38 -18.02
N ASN A 10 -22.44 9.23 -19.02
CA ASN A 10 -23.80 9.65 -19.33
C ASN A 10 -24.44 8.58 -20.23
N VAL A 11 -25.30 7.74 -19.64
CA VAL A 11 -26.08 6.72 -20.37
C VAL A 11 -27.54 7.16 -20.45
N GLU A 12 -27.85 8.23 -21.17
CA GLU A 12 -29.25 8.47 -21.56
C GLU A 12 -29.65 7.39 -22.57
N ILE A 13 -30.54 6.46 -22.20
CA ILE A 13 -31.00 5.33 -23.03
C ILE A 13 -32.21 5.75 -23.84
N ASP A 14 -32.06 5.76 -25.17
CA ASP A 14 -33.20 5.70 -26.07
C ASP A 14 -33.63 4.23 -26.19
N GLU A 15 -34.62 3.84 -25.39
CA GLU A 15 -35.09 2.44 -25.24
C GLU A 15 -35.64 1.83 -26.54
N LEU A 16 -35.85 2.64 -27.57
CA LEU A 16 -36.37 2.22 -28.88
C LEU A 16 -35.26 1.91 -29.91
N ASN A 17 -33.99 2.20 -29.62
CA ASN A 17 -32.90 2.08 -30.58
C ASN A 17 -31.96 0.89 -30.28
N TRP A 18 -32.23 -0.24 -30.93
CA TRP A 18 -31.40 -1.46 -30.86
C TRP A 18 -29.90 -1.19 -31.11
N PHE A 19 -29.55 -0.30 -32.04
CA PHE A 19 -28.14 0.00 -32.35
C PHE A 19 -27.47 0.75 -31.19
N ASP A 20 -28.20 1.63 -30.51
CA ASP A 20 -27.68 2.38 -29.37
C ASP A 20 -27.47 1.45 -28.15
N ILE A 21 -28.40 0.52 -27.89
CA ILE A 21 -28.25 -0.48 -26.84
C ILE A 21 -27.01 -1.37 -27.09
N GLN A 22 -26.80 -1.83 -28.34
CA GLN A 22 -25.60 -2.61 -28.69
C GLN A 22 -24.30 -1.82 -28.54
N ARG A 23 -24.27 -0.56 -28.98
CA ARG A 23 -23.11 0.33 -28.81
C ARG A 23 -22.77 0.51 -27.33
N LYS A 24 -23.77 0.66 -26.47
CA LYS A 24 -23.59 0.79 -25.01
C LYS A 24 -23.05 -0.49 -24.39
N ILE A 25 -23.56 -1.66 -24.78
CA ILE A 25 -23.00 -2.96 -24.36
C ILE A 25 -21.52 -3.05 -24.75
N TYR A 26 -21.14 -2.63 -25.95
CA TYR A 26 -19.74 -2.64 -26.39
C TYR A 26 -18.85 -1.74 -25.51
N ILE A 27 -19.29 -0.50 -25.24
CA ILE A 27 -18.56 0.45 -24.39
C ILE A 27 -18.38 -0.10 -22.97
N LEU A 28 -19.46 -0.61 -22.37
CA LEU A 28 -19.42 -1.18 -21.02
C LEU A 28 -18.50 -2.40 -20.95
N ASN A 29 -18.50 -3.26 -21.96
CA ASN A 29 -17.58 -4.40 -22.04
C ASN A 29 -16.11 -3.95 -22.12
N ALA A 30 -15.82 -2.91 -22.92
CA ALA A 30 -14.47 -2.34 -22.99
C ALA A 30 -14.02 -1.79 -21.62
N GLN A 31 -14.90 -1.10 -20.90
CA GLN A 31 -14.63 -0.59 -19.55
C GLN A 31 -14.41 -1.73 -18.54
N VAL A 32 -15.23 -2.79 -18.56
CA VAL A 32 -15.03 -3.97 -17.71
C VAL A 32 -13.68 -4.63 -17.99
N ASN A 33 -13.27 -4.73 -19.25
CA ASN A 33 -11.97 -5.29 -19.62
C ASN A 33 -10.81 -4.41 -19.14
N PHE A 34 -10.94 -3.09 -19.24
CA PHE A 34 -9.98 -2.15 -18.67
C PHE A 34 -9.83 -2.33 -17.15
N LEU A 35 -10.94 -2.35 -16.41
CA LEU A 35 -10.93 -2.56 -14.96
C LEU A 35 -10.35 -3.92 -14.57
N ARG A 36 -10.58 -4.97 -15.37
CA ARG A 36 -9.94 -6.29 -15.17
C ARG A 36 -8.42 -6.23 -15.33
N GLY A 37 -7.92 -5.47 -16.30
CA GLY A 37 -6.48 -5.23 -16.44
C GLY A 37 -5.90 -4.59 -15.18
N MET A 38 -6.53 -3.51 -14.71
CA MET A 38 -6.12 -2.82 -13.49
C MET A 38 -6.17 -3.72 -12.24
N LEU A 39 -7.20 -4.56 -12.10
CA LEU A 39 -7.32 -5.51 -10.99
C LEU A 39 -6.16 -6.50 -10.99
N ARG A 40 -5.80 -7.03 -12.16
CA ARG A 40 -4.69 -7.98 -12.29
C ARG A 40 -3.36 -7.35 -11.88
N ASP A 41 -3.10 -6.13 -12.34
CA ASP A 41 -1.87 -5.41 -11.97
C ASP A 41 -1.81 -5.14 -10.45
N LYS A 42 -2.96 -4.81 -9.84
CA LYS A 42 -3.05 -4.60 -8.39
C LYS A 42 -2.95 -5.88 -7.58
N GLU A 43 -3.55 -6.97 -8.03
CA GLU A 43 -3.39 -8.30 -7.42
C GLU A 43 -1.92 -8.73 -7.43
N GLU A 44 -1.18 -8.47 -8.51
CA GLU A 44 0.25 -8.76 -8.58
C GLU A 44 1.05 -7.94 -7.55
N ILE A 45 0.75 -6.65 -7.39
CA ILE A 45 1.36 -5.78 -6.38
C ILE A 45 1.05 -6.29 -4.96
N LEU A 46 -0.22 -6.60 -4.66
CA LEU A 46 -0.66 -7.10 -3.35
C LEU A 46 -0.06 -8.47 -3.02
N GLN A 47 0.09 -9.36 -4.00
CA GLN A 47 0.74 -10.66 -3.80
C GLN A 47 2.23 -10.53 -3.50
N ARG A 48 2.94 -9.62 -4.20
CA ARG A 48 4.35 -9.33 -3.92
C ARG A 48 4.51 -8.73 -2.52
N ASN A 49 3.61 -7.82 -2.16
CA ASN A 49 3.59 -7.07 -0.90
C ASN A 49 2.62 -7.67 0.11
N SER A 50 2.68 -8.98 0.37
CA SER A 50 1.69 -9.58 1.26
C SER A 50 1.81 -9.02 2.68
N PRO A 51 0.68 -8.69 3.34
CA PRO A 51 0.70 -8.18 4.72
C PRO A 51 1.49 -9.08 5.67
N ARG A 52 1.44 -10.40 5.47
CA ARG A 52 2.24 -11.38 6.24
C ARG A 52 3.74 -11.25 6.03
N LYS A 53 4.22 -10.92 4.82
CA LYS A 53 5.65 -10.69 4.57
C LYS A 53 6.10 -9.38 5.21
N THR A 54 5.30 -8.34 5.08
CA THR A 54 5.53 -7.04 5.71
C THR A 54 5.54 -7.17 7.24
N GLU A 55 4.55 -7.82 7.82
CA GLU A 55 4.44 -8.06 9.27
C GLU A 55 5.60 -8.93 9.79
N ARG A 56 6.03 -9.97 9.06
CA ARG A 56 7.22 -10.74 9.42
C ARG A 56 8.50 -9.92 9.36
N ALA A 57 8.66 -9.04 8.37
CA ALA A 57 9.79 -8.13 8.30
C ALA A 57 9.76 -7.13 9.47
N MET A 58 8.58 -6.62 9.83
CA MET A 58 8.39 -5.76 11.00
C MET A 58 8.72 -6.46 12.31
N GLN A 59 8.24 -7.70 12.49
CA GLN A 59 8.57 -8.51 13.67
C GLN A 59 10.05 -8.82 13.71
N ALA A 60 10.68 -9.19 12.58
CA ALA A 60 12.11 -9.43 12.51
C ALA A 60 12.92 -8.16 12.87
N PHE A 61 12.50 -6.98 12.40
CA PHE A 61 13.11 -5.70 12.74
C PHE A 61 12.94 -5.34 14.22
N ALA A 62 11.75 -5.57 14.79
CA ALA A 62 11.49 -5.36 16.21
C ALA A 62 12.25 -6.36 17.11
N LEU A 63 12.56 -7.56 16.58
CA LEU A 63 13.26 -8.64 17.28
C LEU A 63 14.79 -8.62 17.08
N THR A 64 15.30 -7.98 16.02
CA THR A 64 16.74 -7.72 15.89
C THR A 64 17.16 -6.82 17.05
N ARG A 65 18.00 -7.38 17.95
CA ARG A 65 18.54 -6.77 19.17
C ARG A 65 18.71 -5.26 19.00
N ARG A 66 18.10 -4.48 19.90
CA ARG A 66 18.18 -3.01 19.95
C ARG A 66 19.65 -2.61 20.10
N PRO A 67 20.34 -2.18 19.04
CA PRO A 67 21.75 -1.81 19.14
C PRO A 67 21.96 -0.61 20.09
N GLU A 68 20.90 0.17 20.32
CA GLU A 68 20.83 1.20 21.36
C GLU A 68 21.11 0.65 22.76
N ASP A 69 20.54 -0.51 23.14
CA ASP A 69 20.72 -1.10 24.47
C ASP A 69 22.18 -1.51 24.71
N ASP A 70 22.85 -2.06 23.69
CA ASP A 70 24.26 -2.45 23.75
C ASP A 70 25.16 -1.21 23.92
N ILE A 71 24.86 -0.11 23.22
CA ILE A 71 25.62 1.15 23.35
C ILE A 71 25.34 1.83 24.70
N LEU A 72 24.10 1.79 25.20
CA LEU A 72 23.75 2.28 26.54
C LEU A 72 24.49 1.49 27.63
N GLN A 73 24.57 0.17 27.49
CA GLN A 73 25.34 -0.69 28.38
C GLN A 73 26.84 -0.36 28.32
N ALA A 74 27.39 -0.13 27.12
CA ALA A 74 28.78 0.27 26.94
C ALA A 74 29.08 1.63 27.60
N LYS A 75 28.21 2.64 27.42
CA LYS A 75 28.32 3.96 28.07
C LYS A 75 28.27 3.84 29.58
N SER A 76 27.38 3.02 30.12
CA SER A 76 27.28 2.77 31.57
C SER A 76 28.59 2.18 32.12
N ARG A 77 29.18 1.20 31.43
CA ARG A 77 30.47 0.61 31.82
C ARG A 77 31.61 1.61 31.77
N VAL A 78 31.69 2.45 30.72
CA VAL A 78 32.74 3.48 30.61
C VAL A 78 32.61 4.52 31.73
N ARG A 79 31.38 4.98 32.05
CA ARG A 79 31.14 5.89 33.18
C ARG A 79 31.56 5.27 34.51
N PHE A 80 31.24 4.00 34.74
CA PHE A 80 31.66 3.28 35.95
C PHE A 80 33.19 3.22 36.08
N LEU A 81 33.90 2.87 35.00
CA LEU A 81 35.37 2.83 34.98
C LEU A 81 36.00 4.21 35.23
N MET A 82 35.42 5.27 34.68
CA MET A 82 35.87 6.64 34.95
C MET A 82 35.70 7.05 36.41
N MET A 83 34.63 6.62 37.09
CA MET A 83 34.42 6.92 38.52
C MET A 83 35.38 6.12 39.42
N ALA A 84 35.84 4.95 38.97
CA ALA A 84 36.81 4.12 39.69
C ALA A 84 38.26 4.63 39.55
N LEU A 85 38.55 5.44 38.53
CA LEU A 85 39.83 6.15 38.38
C LEU A 85 39.84 7.39 39.28
N VAL A 86 40.36 7.24 40.50
CA VAL A 86 40.62 8.35 41.43
C VAL A 86 42.06 8.23 41.94
N GLY A 87 42.97 8.98 41.32
CA GLY A 87 44.35 9.07 41.78
C GLY A 87 45.19 10.08 40.98
N PRO A 88 46.38 10.49 41.49
CA PRO A 88 47.28 11.36 40.77
C PRO A 88 47.93 10.59 39.61
N GLY A 89 47.26 10.58 38.45
CA GLY A 89 47.70 9.84 37.26
C GLY A 89 46.59 9.46 36.26
N ASP A 90 45.49 10.23 36.20
CA ASP A 90 44.30 9.96 35.35
C ASP A 90 44.56 10.16 33.83
N PHE A 91 45.62 9.57 33.28
CA PHE A 91 46.00 9.70 31.88
C PHE A 91 44.96 9.14 30.90
N ASP A 92 44.14 8.17 31.33
CA ASP A 92 43.12 7.52 30.48
C ASP A 92 41.77 8.24 30.47
N ARG A 93 41.56 9.20 31.38
CA ARG A 93 40.28 9.91 31.53
C ARG A 93 39.87 10.71 30.28
N PRO A 94 40.78 11.42 29.57
CA PRO A 94 40.44 12.06 28.30
C PRO A 94 39.98 11.07 27.23
N ARG A 95 40.65 9.91 27.13
CA ARG A 95 40.29 8.86 26.17
C ARG A 95 38.92 8.25 26.48
N MET A 96 38.58 8.07 27.75
CA MET A 96 37.24 7.60 28.15
C MET A 96 36.15 8.63 27.85
N GLN A 97 36.44 9.93 28.01
CA GLN A 97 35.52 11.00 27.58
C GLN A 97 35.29 10.99 26.07
N GLU A 98 36.35 10.77 25.28
CA GLU A 98 36.24 10.64 23.83
C GLU A 98 35.37 9.43 23.43
N LEU A 99 35.56 8.28 24.08
CA LEU A 99 34.73 7.09 23.87
C LEU A 99 33.25 7.34 24.22
N LEU A 100 32.97 8.08 25.29
CA LEU A 100 31.60 8.47 25.64
C LEU A 100 30.98 9.40 24.59
N ALA A 101 31.75 10.36 24.06
CA ALA A 101 31.28 11.27 23.01
C ALA A 101 31.00 10.53 21.69
N ILE A 102 31.85 9.56 21.32
CA ILE A 102 31.63 8.68 20.16
C ILE A 102 30.37 7.83 20.36
N ALA A 103 30.18 7.25 21.54
CA ALA A 103 28.99 6.46 21.85
C ALA A 103 27.70 7.29 21.88
N GLU A 104 27.75 8.55 22.33
CA GLU A 104 26.62 9.48 22.23
C GLU A 104 26.25 9.74 20.76
N ARG A 105 27.24 10.08 19.92
CA ARG A 105 27.02 10.30 18.49
C ARG A 105 26.42 9.08 17.79
N HIS A 106 26.86 7.87 18.14
CA HIS A 106 26.30 6.65 17.58
C HIS A 106 24.86 6.36 18.04
N LEU A 107 24.50 6.72 19.28
CA LEU A 107 23.12 6.64 19.74
C LEU A 107 22.23 7.62 18.99
N ASP A 108 22.68 8.87 18.82
CA ASP A 108 21.92 9.87 18.07
C ASP A 108 21.66 9.40 16.63
N LEU A 109 22.70 8.88 15.95
CA LEU A 109 22.58 8.33 14.60
C LEU A 109 21.61 7.15 14.53
N LEU A 110 21.68 6.20 15.47
CA LEU A 110 20.75 5.06 15.50
C LEU A 110 19.32 5.51 15.76
N HIS A 111 19.14 6.55 16.58
CA HIS A 111 17.83 7.11 16.86
C HIS A 111 17.23 7.77 15.61
N GLU A 112 18.02 8.58 14.91
CA GLU A 112 17.63 9.21 13.64
C GLU A 112 17.31 8.17 12.56
N GLU A 113 18.15 7.15 12.39
CA GLU A 113 17.92 6.05 11.46
C GLU A 113 16.65 5.27 11.83
N GLY A 114 16.45 4.95 13.11
CA GLY A 114 15.27 4.27 13.63
C GLY A 114 13.98 5.04 13.35
N HIS A 115 13.98 6.36 13.57
CA HIS A 115 12.85 7.22 13.20
C HIS A 115 12.59 7.25 11.70
N ALA A 116 13.64 7.40 10.88
CA ALA A 116 13.51 7.41 9.43
C ALA A 116 12.93 6.10 8.88
N TYR A 117 13.37 4.95 9.40
CA TYR A 117 12.82 3.64 9.05
C TYR A 117 11.36 3.48 9.48
N ASN A 118 11.00 3.92 10.69
CA ASN A 118 9.62 3.90 11.16
C ASN A 118 8.71 4.78 10.30
N GLU A 119 9.17 5.97 9.92
CA GLU A 119 8.42 6.86 9.04
C GLU A 119 8.24 6.25 7.64
N MET A 120 9.32 5.69 7.07
CA MET A 120 9.26 4.99 5.78
C MET A 120 8.27 3.81 5.84
N MET A 121 8.29 3.04 6.92
CA MET A 121 7.39 1.91 7.13
C MET A 121 5.93 2.36 7.26
N ASN A 122 5.66 3.42 8.03
CA ASN A 122 4.30 3.97 8.16
C ASN A 122 3.76 4.45 6.82
N ARG A 123 4.58 5.15 6.02
CA ARG A 123 4.20 5.55 4.65
C ARG A 123 3.88 4.35 3.76
N TYR A 124 4.66 3.27 3.87
CA TYR A 124 4.42 2.05 3.14
C TYR A 124 3.13 1.34 3.55
N LEU A 125 2.82 1.26 4.85
CA LEU A 125 1.57 0.68 5.35
C LEU A 125 0.34 1.46 4.89
N ILE A 126 0.39 2.79 4.97
CA ILE A 126 -0.68 3.66 4.46
C ILE A 126 -0.89 3.41 2.96
N GLN A 127 0.21 3.32 2.19
CA GLN A 127 0.14 3.03 0.76
C GLN A 127 -0.49 1.66 0.47
N MET A 128 -0.18 0.63 1.25
CA MET A 128 -0.81 -0.70 1.13
C MET A 128 -2.30 -0.66 1.40
N GLU A 129 -2.74 0.06 2.43
CA GLU A 129 -4.16 0.23 2.76
C GLU A 129 -4.91 0.95 1.62
N MET A 130 -4.31 2.02 1.08
CA MET A 130 -4.86 2.73 -0.09
C MET A 130 -4.95 1.82 -1.33
N ASP A 131 -3.93 1.00 -1.59
CA ASP A 131 -3.93 0.06 -2.71
C ASP A 131 -5.01 -1.03 -2.55
N GLN A 132 -5.25 -1.50 -1.33
CA GLN A 132 -6.34 -2.44 -1.02
C GLN A 132 -7.72 -1.79 -1.23
N MET A 133 -7.92 -0.58 -0.70
CA MET A 133 -9.17 0.16 -0.90
C MET A 133 -9.46 0.40 -2.38
N LEU A 134 -8.44 0.81 -3.15
CA LEU A 134 -8.57 1.04 -4.59
C LEU A 134 -8.91 -0.26 -5.33
N HIS A 135 -8.27 -1.38 -4.98
CA HIS A 135 -8.59 -2.68 -5.53
C HIS A 135 -10.07 -3.04 -5.31
N ASP A 136 -10.58 -2.84 -4.09
CA ASP A 136 -11.96 -3.16 -3.74
C ASP A 136 -12.98 -2.26 -4.46
N GLU A 137 -12.65 -0.97 -4.65
CA GLU A 137 -13.47 -0.04 -5.43
C GLU A 137 -13.54 -0.42 -6.91
N ILE A 138 -12.39 -0.73 -7.53
CA ILE A 138 -12.34 -1.17 -8.93
C ILE A 138 -13.17 -2.46 -9.11
N ARG A 139 -13.08 -3.38 -8.15
CA ARG A 139 -13.86 -4.62 -8.14
C ARG A 139 -15.36 -4.33 -8.03
N HIS A 140 -15.76 -3.43 -7.14
CA HIS A 140 -17.15 -3.03 -6.96
C HIS A 140 -17.72 -2.45 -8.27
N GLN A 141 -17.04 -1.49 -8.87
CA GLN A 141 -17.48 -0.86 -10.12
C GLN A 141 -17.54 -1.85 -11.29
N ALA A 142 -16.57 -2.76 -11.40
CA ALA A 142 -16.61 -3.81 -12.41
C ALA A 142 -17.85 -4.72 -12.25
N ASN A 143 -18.31 -4.97 -11.02
CA ASN A 143 -19.53 -5.72 -10.77
C ASN A 143 -20.80 -4.92 -11.12
N VAL A 144 -20.83 -3.63 -10.79
CA VAL A 144 -21.92 -2.72 -11.17
C VAL A 144 -22.08 -2.66 -12.69
N LEU A 145 -20.98 -2.44 -13.42
CA LEU A 145 -21.00 -2.41 -14.90
C LEU A 145 -21.46 -3.75 -15.50
N ARG A 146 -21.07 -4.89 -14.91
CA ARG A 146 -21.60 -6.20 -15.33
C ARG A 146 -23.11 -6.30 -15.12
N GLY A 147 -23.64 -5.78 -14.02
CA GLY A 147 -25.07 -5.70 -13.76
C GLY A 147 -25.81 -4.94 -14.87
N TYR A 148 -25.31 -3.77 -15.26
CA TYR A 148 -25.87 -3.00 -16.37
C TYR A 148 -25.78 -3.74 -17.72
N ILE A 149 -24.66 -4.42 -18.01
CA ILE A 149 -24.53 -5.24 -19.22
C ILE A 149 -25.62 -6.32 -19.23
N THR A 150 -25.83 -7.03 -18.12
CA THR A 150 -26.87 -8.08 -18.03
C THR A 150 -28.26 -7.52 -18.30
N GLN A 151 -28.59 -6.34 -17.75
CA GLN A 151 -29.88 -5.68 -18.01
C GLN A 151 -30.06 -5.34 -19.49
N LEU A 152 -29.06 -4.71 -20.12
CA LEU A 152 -29.11 -4.33 -21.53
C LEU A 152 -29.19 -5.57 -22.45
N VAL A 153 -28.48 -6.65 -22.13
CA VAL A 153 -28.61 -7.91 -22.87
C VAL A 153 -30.04 -8.47 -22.76
N GLY A 154 -30.67 -8.39 -21.59
CA GLY A 154 -32.07 -8.77 -21.40
C GLY A 154 -33.03 -7.95 -22.27
N GLU A 155 -32.82 -6.63 -22.34
CA GLU A 155 -33.61 -5.74 -23.20
C GLU A 155 -33.44 -6.06 -24.69
N VAL A 156 -32.20 -6.33 -25.13
CA VAL A 156 -31.93 -6.76 -26.51
C VAL A 156 -32.73 -8.03 -26.86
N GLN A 157 -32.70 -9.04 -25.97
CA GLN A 157 -33.45 -10.28 -26.17
C GLN A 157 -34.97 -10.06 -26.14
N ARG A 158 -35.47 -9.12 -25.32
CA ARG A 158 -36.89 -8.73 -25.31
C ARG A 158 -37.30 -8.12 -26.64
N LEU A 159 -36.57 -7.12 -27.13
CA LEU A 159 -36.84 -6.45 -28.41
C LEU A 159 -36.77 -7.42 -29.60
N GLN A 160 -35.80 -8.33 -29.60
CA GLN A 160 -35.67 -9.36 -30.64
C GLN A 160 -36.87 -10.31 -30.67
N ARG A 161 -37.38 -10.73 -29.51
CA ARG A 161 -38.60 -11.55 -29.40
C ARG A 161 -39.83 -10.81 -29.93
N THR A 162 -40.01 -9.54 -29.56
CA THR A 162 -41.12 -8.71 -30.07
C THR A 162 -41.07 -8.57 -31.59
N ARG A 163 -39.88 -8.31 -32.15
CA ARG A 163 -39.69 -8.22 -33.61
C ARG A 163 -40.07 -9.51 -34.32
N LEU A 164 -39.67 -10.67 -33.79
CA LEU A 164 -40.03 -11.97 -34.36
C LEU A 164 -41.55 -12.22 -34.28
N ALA A 165 -42.20 -11.82 -33.20
CA ALA A 165 -43.65 -11.96 -33.03
C ALA A 165 -44.46 -11.05 -33.98
N ILE A 166 -43.95 -9.87 -34.34
CA ILE A 166 -44.58 -8.98 -35.32
C ILE A 166 -44.40 -9.50 -36.76
N ALA A 167 -43.28 -10.16 -37.03
CA ALA A 167 -42.97 -10.69 -38.36
C ALA A 167 -43.66 -12.02 -38.69
N ALA A 168 -44.13 -12.74 -37.65
CA ALA A 168 -44.90 -13.98 -37.76
C ALA A 168 -46.39 -13.69 -37.92
#